data_AF-X1A552-F1
#
_entry.id   AF-X1A552-F1
#
_cell.length_a   1.000
_cell.length_b   1.000
_cell.length_c   1.000
_cell.angle_alpha   90.00
_cell.angle_beta   90.00
_cell.angle_gamma   90.00
#
_symmetry.space_group_name_H-M   'P 1'
#
loop_
_entity.id
_entity.type
_entity.pdbx_description
1 polymer ?
#
loop_
_entity_poly.entity_id
_entity_poly.type
_entity_poly.pdbx_seq_one_letter_code
_entity_poly.pdbx_strand_id
1 'polypeptide(L)'
;MVHIHACENDRGIPGTGHIDWNGITKAFKETRYNRYVVFETLLTEVRQMISASCAWRNILPGRTTDEAAKETLEFLKQKFD
;
A
#
# COMPACT_ATOMS: atom_id res chain seq x y z
N MET A 1 4.91 2.21 17.86
CA MET A 1 4.43 2.41 16.47
C MET A 1 3.06 3.06 16.54
N VAL A 2 2.87 4.24 15.94
CA VAL A 2 1.61 5.01 16.05
C VAL A 2 0.84 5.12 14.75
N HIS A 3 1.50 4.92 13.62
CA HIS A 3 0.94 5.03 12.28
C HIS A 3 1.73 4.16 11.30
N ILE A 4 1.07 3.62 10.29
CA ILE A 4 1.67 2.78 9.25
C ILE A 4 1.10 3.14 7.88
N HIS A 5 2.00 3.27 6.91
CA HIS A 5 1.66 3.28 5.50
C HIS A 5 1.90 1.88 4.91
N ALA A 6 1.00 1.45 4.02
CA ALA A 6 1.04 0.18 3.33
C ALA A 6 1.06 0.43 1.82
N CYS A 7 2.03 -0.16 1.14
CA CYS A 7 2.15 -0.20 -0.32
C CYS A 7 3.05 -1.38 -0.68
N GLU A 8 3.03 -1.83 -1.94
CA GLU A 8 4.00 -2.82 -2.38
C GLU A 8 5.42 -2.26 -2.51
N ASN A 9 6.39 -3.15 -2.71
CA ASN A 9 7.83 -2.82 -2.83
C ASN A 9 8.12 -1.74 -3.89
N ASP A 10 7.22 -1.59 -4.85
CA ASP A 10 7.30 -0.68 -5.97
C ASP A 10 6.26 0.45 -5.91
N ARG A 11 5.65 0.64 -4.73
CA ARG A 11 4.56 1.60 -4.44
C ARG A 11 3.20 1.22 -5.04
N GLY A 12 3.08 0.01 -5.59
CA GLY A 12 1.84 -0.54 -6.10
C GLY A 12 0.86 -1.01 -5.02
N ILE A 13 -0.15 -1.75 -5.45
CA ILE A 13 -1.24 -2.26 -4.62
C ILE A 13 -0.69 -3.36 -3.68
N PRO A 14 -0.86 -3.26 -2.35
CA PRO A 14 -0.55 -4.34 -1.42
C PRO A 14 -1.06 -5.71 -1.88
N GLY A 15 -0.17 -6.71 -1.90
CA GLY A 15 -0.50 -8.08 -2.29
C GLY A 15 -0.20 -8.44 -3.75
N THR A 16 0.20 -7.47 -4.58
CA THR A 16 0.58 -7.76 -5.99
C THR A 16 2.09 -7.98 -6.18
N GLY A 17 2.88 -7.90 -5.11
CA GLY A 17 4.34 -8.01 -5.13
C GLY A 17 4.84 -9.12 -4.21
N HIS A 18 6.00 -8.86 -3.58
CA HIS A 18 6.73 -9.86 -2.79
C HIS A 18 6.95 -9.44 -1.34
N ILE A 19 6.33 -8.34 -0.88
CA ILE A 19 6.36 -8.00 0.54
C ILE A 19 5.75 -9.14 1.37
N ASP A 20 6.42 -9.51 2.46
CA ASP A 20 5.93 -10.52 3.39
C ASP A 20 4.81 -9.96 4.30
N TRP A 21 3.62 -9.81 3.72
CA TRP A 21 2.43 -9.34 4.42
C TRP A 21 2.01 -10.28 5.56
N ASN A 22 2.35 -11.57 5.49
CA ASN A 22 2.04 -12.52 6.56
C ASN A 22 2.93 -12.28 7.79
N GLY A 23 4.23 -12.08 7.58
CA GLY A 23 5.17 -11.68 8.63
C GLY A 23 4.80 -10.35 9.26
N ILE A 24 4.44 -9.34 8.46
CA ILE A 24 3.96 -8.03 8.94
C ILE A 24 2.72 -8.21 9.81
N THR A 25 1.72 -8.94 9.31
CA THR A 25 0.47 -9.21 10.05
C THR A 25 0.75 -9.92 11.38
N LYS A 26 1.64 -10.90 11.39
CA LYS A 26 2.06 -11.61 12.61
C LYS A 26 2.66 -10.65 13.64
N ALA A 27 3.59 -9.80 13.21
CA ALA A 27 4.22 -8.80 14.09
C ALA A 27 3.19 -7.79 14.64
N PHE A 28 2.17 -7.42 13.85
CA PHE A 28 1.09 -6.54 14.31
C PHE A 28 0.25 -7.17 15.41
N LYS A 29 -0.09 -8.46 15.27
CA LYS A 29 -0.80 -9.23 16.29
C LYS A 29 0.03 -9.35 17.58
N GLU A 30 1.33 -9.63 17.47
CA GLU A 30 2.24 -9.75 18.62
C GLU A 30 2.40 -8.42 19.37
N THR A 31 2.46 -7.30 18.64
CA THR A 31 2.61 -5.96 19.21
C THR A 31 1.28 -5.31 19.61
N ARG A 32 0.14 -5.98 19.35
CA ARG A 32 -1.22 -5.48 19.61
C ARG A 32 -1.48 -4.11 18.98
N TYR A 33 -0.97 -3.91 17.77
CA TYR A 33 -1.23 -2.68 17.03
C TYR A 33 -2.71 -2.62 16.62
N ASN A 34 -3.41 -1.57 17.04
CA ASN A 34 -4.84 -1.38 16.84
C ASN A 34 -5.19 0.02 16.28
N ARG A 35 -4.27 0.59 15.50
CA ARG A 35 -4.41 1.92 14.89
C ARG A 35 -4.47 1.79 13.37
N TYR A 36 -4.49 2.92 12.68
CA TYR A 36 -4.70 2.98 11.24
C TYR A 36 -3.58 2.31 10.44
N VAL A 37 -3.98 1.68 9.34
CA VAL A 37 -3.11 1.27 8.23
C VAL A 37 -3.60 2.03 7.01
N VAL A 38 -2.74 2.85 6.43
CA VAL A 38 -3.10 3.76 5.33
C VAL A 38 -2.45 3.29 4.05
N PHE A 39 -3.23 3.15 2.98
CA PHE A 39 -2.67 2.93 1.65
C PHE A 39 -1.95 4.19 1.16
N GLU A 40 -0.69 4.07 0.78
CA GLU A 40 0.08 5.15 0.16
C GLU A 40 0.55 4.71 -1.24
N THR A 41 0.12 5.42 -2.29
CA THR A 41 0.67 5.22 -3.63
C THR A 41 1.01 6.57 -4.27
N LEU A 42 1.85 6.53 -5.29
CA LEU A 42 2.44 7.71 -5.93
C LEU A 42 2.00 7.77 -7.37
N LEU A 43 1.09 8.69 -7.64
CA LEU A 43 0.44 8.86 -8.92
C LEU A 43 1.27 9.75 -9.85
N THR A 44 1.49 9.29 -11.08
CA THR A 44 2.24 10.02 -12.11
C THR A 44 1.44 11.19 -12.69
N GLU A 45 0.13 11.21 -12.46
CA GLU A 45 -0.80 12.27 -12.86
C GLU A 45 -0.51 13.59 -12.14
N VAL A 46 0.15 13.53 -10.97
CA VAL A 46 0.59 14.70 -10.22
C VAL A 46 2.03 15.01 -10.57
N ARG A 47 2.25 15.91 -11.54
CA ARG A 47 3.59 16.19 -12.11
C ARG A 47 4.66 16.52 -11.06
N GLN A 48 4.30 17.24 -10.00
CA GLN A 48 5.21 17.56 -8.90
C GLN A 48 5.68 16.31 -8.15
N MET A 49 4.80 15.30 -8.02
CA MET A 49 5.10 14.05 -7.33
C MET A 49 6.10 13.19 -8.09
N ILE A 50 6.12 13.22 -9.42
CA ILE A 50 7.07 12.43 -10.23
C ILE A 50 8.51 12.69 -9.79
N SER A 51 8.91 13.97 -9.73
CA SER A 51 10.28 14.35 -9.37
C SER A 51 10.61 14.08 -7.90
N ALA A 52 9.65 14.28 -6.99
CA ALA A 52 9.85 14.12 -5.56
C ALA A 52 9.87 12.64 -5.13
N SER A 53 9.18 11.78 -5.89
CA SER A 53 8.92 10.39 -5.50
C SER A 53 9.55 9.34 -6.40
N CYS A 54 10.25 9.78 -7.46
CA CYS A 54 10.88 8.90 -8.44
C CYS A 54 9.91 7.95 -9.14
N ALA A 55 8.64 8.34 -9.29
CA ALA A 55 7.62 7.58 -10.00
C ALA A 55 7.78 7.72 -11.53
N TRP A 56 8.81 7.10 -12.10
CA TRP A 56 9.18 7.25 -13.51
C TRP A 56 8.35 6.38 -14.48
N ARG A 57 7.44 5.57 -13.96
CA ARG A 57 6.57 4.67 -14.72
C ARG A 57 5.16 4.70 -14.14
N ASN A 58 4.19 4.19 -14.90
CA ASN A 58 2.86 3.95 -14.36
C ASN A 58 2.94 2.91 -13.22
N ILE A 59 2.58 3.32 -12.01
CA ILE A 59 2.60 2.48 -10.79
C ILE A 59 1.36 1.58 -10.72
N LEU A 60 0.24 1.99 -11.31
CA LEU A 60 -1.03 1.28 -11.30
C LEU A 60 -1.42 0.83 -12.72
N PRO A 61 -0.64 -0.04 -13.38
CA PRO A 61 -0.93 -0.44 -14.75
C PRO A 61 -2.27 -1.17 -14.83
N GLY A 62 -3.16 -0.66 -15.69
CA GLY A 62 -4.48 -1.25 -15.96
C GLY A 62 -5.52 -1.02 -14.87
N ARG A 63 -5.25 -0.15 -13.89
CA ARG A 63 -6.22 0.23 -12.84
C ARG A 63 -6.41 1.74 -12.82
N THR A 64 -7.63 2.15 -12.50
CA THR A 64 -7.93 3.48 -11.98
C THR A 64 -7.51 3.60 -10.51
N THR A 65 -7.41 4.83 -9.99
CA THR A 65 -7.12 5.06 -8.58
C THR A 65 -8.18 4.44 -7.65
N ASP A 66 -9.46 4.47 -8.05
CA ASP A 66 -10.56 3.91 -7.27
C ASP A 66 -10.51 2.37 -7.21
N GLU A 67 -10.16 1.71 -8.33
CA GLU A 67 -9.96 0.26 -8.36
C GLU A 67 -8.80 -0.14 -7.46
N ALA A 68 -7.66 0.56 -7.55
CA ALA A 68 -6.51 0.31 -6.70
C ALA A 68 -6.82 0.51 -5.20
N ALA A 69 -7.60 1.54 -4.86
CA ALA A 69 -8.02 1.79 -3.49
C ALA A 69 -8.95 0.70 -2.95
N LYS A 70 -9.90 0.21 -3.76
CA LYS A 70 -10.80 -0.89 -3.40
C LYS A 70 -10.05 -2.21 -3.22
N GLU A 71 -9.20 -2.59 -4.18
CA GLU A 71 -8.36 -3.80 -4.11
C GLU A 71 -7.48 -3.76 -2.85
N THR A 72 -6.87 -2.61 -2.56
CA THR A 72 -6.05 -2.44 -1.36
C THR A 72 -6.88 -2.57 -0.08
N LEU A 73 -8.07 -1.96 -0.02
CA LEU A 73 -8.94 -2.05 1.15
C LEU A 73 -9.34 -3.49 1.44
N GLU A 74 -9.72 -4.25 0.41
CA GLU A 74 -10.08 -5.67 0.53
C GLU A 74 -8.89 -6.50 1.02
N PHE A 75 -7.71 -6.30 0.44
CA PHE A 75 -6.49 -6.98 0.86
C PHE A 75 -6.12 -6.68 2.31
N LEU A 76 -6.13 -5.40 2.71
CA LEU A 76 -5.78 -5.00 4.07
C LEU A 76 -6.78 -5.54 5.10
N LYS A 77 -8.08 -5.53 4.79
CA LYS A 77 -9.08 -6.18 5.66
C LYS A 77 -8.82 -7.67 5.79
N GLN A 78 -8.55 -8.37 4.69
CA GLN A 78 -8.24 -9.80 4.73
C GLN A 78 -7.00 -10.12 5.60
N LYS A 79 -6.03 -9.21 5.66
CA LYS A 79 -4.81 -9.41 6.45
C LYS A 79 -4.98 -9.02 7.91
N PHE A 80 -5.64 -7.90 8.19
CA PHE A 80 -5.61 -7.27 9.51
C PHE A 80 -6.91 -7.39 10.32
N ASP A 81 -8.06 -7.70 9.69
CA ASP A 81 -9.31 -8.05 10.38
C ASP A 81 -9.36 -9.56 10.70
#